data_AF-A0A0T9TRG3-F1
#
_entry.id   AF-A0A0T9TRG3-F1
#
_cell.length_a   1.000
_cell.length_b   1.000
_cell.length_c   1.000
_cell.angle_alpha   90.00
_cell.angle_beta   90.00
_cell.angle_gamma   90.00
#
_symmetry.space_group_name_H-M   'P 1'
#
loop_
_entity.id
_entity.type
_entity.pdbx_description
1 polymer ?
#
loop_
_entity_poly.entity_id
_entity_poly.type
_entity_poly.pdbx_seq_one_letter_code
_entity_poly.pdbx_strand_id
1 'polypeptide(L)'
;MKSWSAKNNSFFDTDQLERYVSAGWDLSDVTEIPDSLFHEYTVFPLGKCRVVVDGMPAWADISPPLLTANELAATARSYRDAFITATDPMMVSDYCIGDTPLTKAQRTELTTTRAAYRAWPALENWPLIELPELPQWLLVEAVNQGYRAPVWPPLSA
;
A
#
# COMPACT_ATOMS: atom_id res chain seq x y z
N MET A 1 4.34 -8.06 39.73
CA MET A 1 3.56 -9.19 39.21
C MET A 1 2.74 -8.67 38.05
N LYS A 2 2.85 -9.33 36.91
CA LYS A 2 2.21 -8.92 35.67
C LYS A 2 1.16 -9.94 35.29
N SER A 3 0.14 -9.45 34.61
CA SER A 3 -1.00 -10.23 34.16
C SER A 3 -1.17 -10.07 32.65
N TRP A 4 -1.58 -11.13 31.97
CA TRP A 4 -1.75 -11.18 30.51
C TRP A 4 -3.18 -11.56 30.16
N SER A 5 -3.79 -10.84 29.22
CA SER A 5 -5.06 -11.22 28.58
C SER A 5 -4.81 -11.44 27.09
N ALA A 6 -5.07 -12.65 26.62
CA ALA A 6 -5.05 -13.02 25.22
C ALA A 6 -6.16 -12.31 24.45
N LYS A 7 -7.37 -12.22 25.01
CA LYS A 7 -8.52 -11.53 24.43
C LYS A 7 -8.21 -10.07 24.11
N ASN A 8 -7.51 -9.39 25.02
CA ASN A 8 -7.16 -7.98 24.86
C ASN A 8 -5.77 -7.77 24.24
N ASN A 9 -5.02 -8.83 23.95
CA ASN A 9 -3.62 -8.78 23.52
C ASN A 9 -2.78 -7.78 24.37
N SER A 10 -3.00 -7.80 25.68
CA SER A 10 -2.56 -6.73 26.58
C SER A 10 -2.04 -7.27 27.91
N PHE A 11 -1.03 -6.56 28.41
CA PHE A 11 -0.48 -6.78 29.75
C PHE A 11 -1.06 -5.77 30.74
N PHE A 12 -1.24 -6.21 31.98
CA PHE A 12 -1.79 -5.43 33.06
C PHE A 12 -0.92 -5.58 34.32
N ASP A 13 -0.95 -4.55 35.14
CA ASP A 13 -0.50 -4.65 36.52
C ASP A 13 -1.56 -5.40 37.34
N THR A 14 -1.16 -6.49 38.00
CA THR A 14 -2.10 -7.40 38.68
C THR A 14 -2.90 -6.67 39.78
N ASP A 15 -2.30 -5.69 40.44
CA ASP A 15 -2.94 -4.85 41.46
C ASP A 15 -3.91 -3.80 40.89
N GLN A 16 -3.91 -3.60 39.57
CA GLN A 16 -4.76 -2.61 38.89
C GLN A 16 -5.93 -3.25 38.12
N LEU A 17 -6.08 -4.59 38.11
CA LEU A 17 -7.09 -5.30 37.33
C LEU A 17 -8.53 -4.83 37.63
N GLU A 18 -8.87 -4.61 38.90
CA GLU A 18 -10.21 -4.15 39.30
C GLU A 18 -10.62 -2.82 38.66
N ARG A 19 -9.65 -1.93 38.40
CA ARG A 19 -9.93 -0.64 37.75
C ARG A 19 -10.37 -0.84 36.30
N TYR A 20 -9.77 -1.78 35.58
CA TYR A 20 -10.13 -2.09 34.20
C TYR A 20 -11.47 -2.82 34.14
N VAL A 21 -11.72 -3.78 35.04
CA VAL A 21 -13.04 -4.44 35.14
C VAL A 21 -14.14 -3.41 35.43
N SER A 22 -13.90 -2.48 36.35
CA SER A 22 -14.84 -1.39 36.67
C SER A 22 -15.07 -0.44 35.49
N ALA A 23 -14.08 -0.31 34.59
CA ALA A 23 -14.18 0.43 33.34
C ALA A 23 -14.84 -0.37 32.20
N GLY A 24 -15.35 -1.59 32.47
CA GLY A 24 -16.07 -2.43 31.52
C GLY A 24 -15.21 -3.36 30.69
N TRP A 25 -13.94 -3.57 31.05
CA TRP A 25 -13.06 -4.51 30.33
C TRP A 25 -13.38 -5.96 30.70
N ASP A 26 -13.45 -6.83 29.70
CA ASP A 26 -13.50 -8.29 29.91
C ASP A 26 -12.10 -8.83 30.16
N LEU A 27 -11.80 -9.14 31.42
CA LEU A 27 -10.53 -9.71 31.88
C LEU A 27 -10.68 -11.14 32.40
N SER A 28 -11.72 -11.85 31.95
CA SER A 28 -11.99 -13.23 32.38
C SER A 28 -10.92 -14.25 31.98
N ASP A 29 -10.09 -13.93 30.97
CA ASP A 29 -9.00 -14.77 30.49
C ASP A 29 -7.63 -14.36 31.06
N VAL A 30 -7.59 -13.44 32.02
CA VAL A 30 -6.34 -12.95 32.57
C VAL A 30 -5.60 -14.08 33.30
N THR A 31 -4.32 -14.22 32.98
CA THR A 31 -3.40 -15.16 33.62
C THR A 31 -2.19 -14.42 34.17
N GLU A 32 -1.70 -14.85 35.32
CA GLU A 32 -0.45 -14.33 35.88
C GLU A 32 0.74 -14.83 35.05
N ILE A 33 1.69 -13.94 34.79
CA ILE A 33 2.87 -14.23 33.97
C ILE A 33 4.15 -13.75 34.68
N PRO A 34 5.31 -14.35 34.38
CA PRO A 34 6.57 -13.85 34.87
C PRO A 34 6.89 -12.48 34.26
N ASP A 35 7.54 -11.62 35.04
CA ASP A 35 7.96 -10.29 34.57
C ASP A 35 8.88 -10.38 33.35
N SER A 36 9.65 -11.47 33.17
CA SER A 36 10.50 -11.67 31.98
C SER A 36 9.71 -11.69 30.67
N LEU A 37 8.52 -12.31 30.67
CA LEU A 37 7.65 -12.37 29.50
C LEU A 37 7.09 -10.98 29.17
N PHE A 38 6.71 -10.21 30.20
CA PHE A 38 6.30 -8.81 30.02
C PHE A 38 7.41 -7.98 29.39
N HIS A 39 8.65 -8.07 29.88
CA HIS A 39 9.78 -7.31 29.33
C HIS A 39 10.09 -7.71 27.87
N GLU A 40 10.06 -9.01 27.54
CA GLU A 40 10.29 -9.49 26.18
C GLU A 40 9.25 -8.94 25.18
N TYR A 41 7.97 -8.94 25.57
CA TYR A 41 6.86 -8.60 24.68
C TYR A 41 6.34 -7.16 24.81
N THR A 42 7.09 -6.29 25.48
CA THR A 42 6.84 -4.85 25.51
C THR A 42 7.92 -4.03 24.81
N VAL A 43 9.03 -4.65 24.43
CA VAL A 43 10.08 -4.05 23.59
C VAL A 43 9.80 -4.42 22.14
N PHE A 44 9.08 -3.56 21.42
CA PHE A 44 8.68 -3.80 20.04
C PHE A 44 9.88 -3.89 19.08
N PRO A 45 10.12 -5.05 18.45
CA PRO A 45 11.12 -5.17 17.40
C PRO A 45 10.70 -4.35 16.18
N LEU A 46 11.68 -3.82 15.45
CA LEU A 46 11.42 -3.08 14.22
C LEU A 46 10.65 -3.97 13.22
N GLY A 47 9.55 -3.44 12.69
CA GLY A 47 8.74 -4.13 11.69
C GLY A 47 7.86 -5.26 12.24
N LYS A 48 7.75 -5.42 13.56
CA LYS A 48 6.89 -6.44 14.19
C LYS A 48 5.83 -5.85 15.10
N CYS A 49 4.69 -6.54 15.21
CA CYS A 49 3.64 -6.26 16.18
C CYS A 49 3.43 -7.47 17.09
N ARG A 50 2.95 -7.21 18.32
CA ARG A 50 2.59 -8.28 19.24
C ARG A 50 1.25 -8.86 18.81
N VAL A 51 1.20 -10.17 18.64
CA VAL A 51 -0.01 -10.96 18.34
C VAL A 51 -0.20 -12.02 19.41
N VAL A 52 -1.31 -12.74 19.32
CA VAL A 52 -1.63 -13.86 20.21
C VAL A 52 -1.53 -15.16 19.42
N VAL A 53 -0.66 -16.06 19.84
CA VAL A 53 -0.52 -17.41 19.29
C VAL A 53 -0.66 -18.40 20.44
N ASP A 54 -1.60 -19.34 20.31
CA ASP A 54 -1.91 -20.33 21.36
C ASP A 54 -2.15 -19.73 22.76
N GLY A 55 -2.78 -18.56 22.80
CA GLY A 55 -3.09 -17.84 24.05
C GLY A 55 -1.91 -17.08 24.67
N MET A 56 -0.73 -17.12 24.05
CA MET A 56 0.49 -16.44 24.51
C MET A 56 0.89 -15.30 23.57
N PRO A 57 1.62 -14.28 24.08
CA PRO A 57 2.14 -13.23 23.23
C PRO A 57 3.22 -13.78 22.29
N ALA A 58 3.18 -13.36 21.03
CA ALA A 58 4.18 -13.67 20.01
C ALA A 58 4.44 -12.44 19.14
N TRP A 59 5.57 -12.40 18.44
CA TRP A 59 5.88 -11.36 17.46
C TRP A 59 5.48 -11.81 16.06
N ALA A 60 4.63 -11.05 15.38
CA ALA A 60 4.34 -11.21 13.96
C ALA A 60 4.94 -10.05 13.17
N ASP A 61 5.27 -10.28 11.90
CA ASP A 61 5.66 -9.20 11.01
C ASP A 61 4.46 -8.28 10.75
N ILE A 62 4.70 -6.97 10.75
CA ILE A 62 3.70 -5.98 10.37
C ILE A 62 3.50 -6.12 8.87
N SER A 63 2.55 -6.95 8.46
CA SER A 63 2.05 -6.92 7.09
C SER A 63 1.39 -5.57 6.85
N PRO A 64 1.70 -4.86 5.75
CA PRO A 64 0.90 -3.73 5.33
C PRO A 64 -0.57 -4.18 5.26
N PRO A 65 -1.54 -3.32 5.63
CA PRO A 65 -2.94 -3.68 5.46
C PRO A 65 -3.15 -4.11 4.00
N LEU A 66 -3.71 -5.30 3.81
CA LEU A 66 -4.11 -5.76 2.49
C LEU A 66 -5.11 -4.73 1.94
N LEU A 67 -4.73 -4.04 0.86
CA LEU A 67 -5.61 -3.10 0.20
C LEU A 67 -6.89 -3.84 -0.19
N THR A 68 -8.04 -3.26 0.16
CA THR A 68 -9.32 -3.76 -0.32
C THR A 68 -9.36 -3.72 -1.86
N ALA A 69 -10.25 -4.51 -2.47
CA ALA A 69 -10.43 -4.48 -3.94
C ALA A 69 -10.68 -3.06 -4.48
N ASN A 70 -11.41 -2.24 -3.71
CA ASN A 70 -11.67 -0.84 -4.06
C ASN A 70 -10.43 0.05 -3.95
N GLU A 71 -9.59 -0.15 -2.95
CA GLU A 71 -8.33 0.60 -2.79
C GLU A 71 -7.29 0.20 -3.84
N LEU A 72 -7.21 -1.09 -4.20
CA LEU A 72 -6.40 -1.56 -5.34
C LEU A 72 -6.88 -0.90 -6.64
N ALA A 73 -8.19 -0.90 -6.88
CA ALA A 73 -8.81 -0.25 -8.03
C ALA A 73 -8.55 1.26 -8.06
N ALA A 74 -8.62 1.94 -6.91
CA ALA A 74 -8.33 3.37 -6.81
C ALA A 74 -6.85 3.67 -7.09
N THR A 75 -5.94 2.86 -6.52
CA THR A 75 -4.49 2.97 -6.74
C THR A 75 -4.15 2.77 -8.22
N ALA A 76 -4.68 1.72 -8.85
CA ALA A 76 -4.53 1.48 -10.28
C ALA A 76 -4.99 2.69 -11.13
N ARG A 77 -6.19 3.24 -10.87
CA ARG A 77 -6.68 4.44 -11.57
C ARG A 77 -5.77 5.64 -11.38
N SER A 78 -5.20 5.81 -10.18
CA SER A 78 -4.25 6.91 -9.92
C SER A 78 -3.00 6.82 -10.81
N TYR A 79 -2.52 5.62 -11.12
CA TYR A 79 -1.39 5.43 -12.05
C TYR A 79 -1.76 5.76 -13.50
N ARG A 80 -2.96 5.38 -13.93
CA ARG A 80 -3.49 5.83 -15.21
C ARG A 80 -3.52 7.35 -15.26
N ASP A 81 -4.09 7.98 -14.25
CA ASP A 81 -4.29 9.42 -14.20
C ASP A 81 -2.95 10.16 -14.18
N ALA A 82 -1.97 9.67 -13.41
CA ALA A 82 -0.61 10.21 -13.40
C ALA A 82 0.03 10.21 -14.80
N PHE A 83 -0.11 9.13 -15.57
CA PHE A 83 0.41 9.07 -16.94
C PHE A 83 -0.34 10.03 -17.88
N ILE A 84 -1.67 10.10 -17.79
CA ILE A 84 -2.48 11.01 -18.61
C ILE A 84 -2.15 12.47 -18.31
N THR A 85 -1.96 12.83 -17.05
CA THR A 85 -1.56 14.18 -16.64
C THR A 85 -0.17 14.53 -17.15
N ALA A 86 0.82 13.66 -16.96
CA ALA A 86 2.19 13.91 -17.39
C ALA A 86 2.33 14.04 -18.92
N THR A 87 1.45 13.37 -19.68
CA THR A 87 1.47 13.41 -21.15
C THR A 87 0.48 14.40 -21.75
N ASP A 88 -0.25 15.16 -20.93
CA ASP A 88 -1.23 16.14 -21.42
C ASP A 88 -0.59 17.31 -22.19
N PRO A 89 0.53 17.92 -21.74
CA PRO A 89 1.20 18.99 -22.49
C PRO A 89 1.62 18.57 -23.91
N MET A 90 1.98 17.29 -24.09
CA MET A 90 2.41 16.74 -25.37
C MET A 90 1.28 16.69 -26.42
N MET A 91 0.02 16.81 -26.00
CA MET A 91 -1.14 16.84 -26.88
C MET A 91 -1.28 18.16 -27.64
N VAL A 92 -0.61 19.22 -27.20
CA VAL A 92 -0.65 20.52 -27.86
C VAL A 92 0.07 20.42 -29.23
N SER A 93 -0.49 21.05 -30.25
CA SER A 93 -0.01 20.94 -31.63
C SER A 93 1.39 21.52 -31.86
N ASP A 94 1.83 22.46 -31.04
CA ASP A 94 3.14 23.10 -31.09
C ASP A 94 4.13 22.56 -30.04
N TYR A 95 3.77 21.50 -29.30
CA TYR A 95 4.68 20.87 -28.35
C TYR A 95 5.96 20.38 -29.03
N CYS A 96 7.10 20.71 -28.42
CA CYS A 96 8.43 20.38 -28.91
C CYS A 96 9.26 19.74 -27.79
N ILE A 97 10.10 18.76 -28.15
CA ILE A 97 11.11 18.19 -27.28
C ILE A 97 12.45 18.81 -27.68
N GLY A 98 13.03 19.65 -26.80
CA GLY A 98 14.30 20.34 -27.07
C GLY A 98 14.32 21.08 -28.42
N ASP A 99 13.28 21.88 -28.69
CA ASP A 99 13.05 22.64 -29.93
C ASP A 99 12.68 21.83 -31.19
N THR A 100 12.50 20.52 -31.07
CA THR A 100 12.04 19.67 -32.19
C THR A 100 10.56 19.33 -32.04
N PRO A 101 9.69 19.69 -33.00
CA PRO A 101 8.28 19.30 -32.98
C PRO A 101 8.11 17.78 -33.04
N LEU A 102 7.08 17.26 -32.36
CA LEU A 102 6.75 15.84 -32.44
C LEU A 102 6.46 15.41 -33.88
N THR A 103 7.10 14.33 -34.31
CA THR A 103 6.84 13.71 -35.62
C THR A 103 5.43 13.12 -35.67
N LYS A 104 4.92 12.87 -36.89
CA LYS A 104 3.63 12.19 -37.09
C LYS A 104 3.59 10.83 -36.37
N ALA A 105 4.68 10.06 -36.45
CA ALA A 105 4.78 8.77 -35.78
C ALA A 105 4.67 8.90 -34.25
N GLN A 106 5.42 9.83 -33.65
CA GLN A 106 5.36 10.10 -32.21
C GLN A 106 3.96 10.57 -31.78
N ARG A 107 3.28 11.41 -32.56
CA ARG A 107 1.89 11.82 -32.27
C ARG A 107 0.91 10.64 -32.31
N THR A 108 1.09 9.72 -33.26
CA THR A 108 0.30 8.49 -33.34
C THR A 108 0.58 7.57 -32.15
N GLU A 109 1.84 7.39 -31.77
CA GLU A 109 2.24 6.58 -30.60
C GLU A 109 1.67 7.18 -29.31
N LEU A 110 1.84 8.49 -29.07
CA LEU A 110 1.27 9.21 -27.92
C LEU A 110 -0.25 9.00 -27.81
N THR A 111 -0.97 9.17 -28.93
CA THR A 111 -2.43 9.06 -28.94
C THR A 111 -2.88 7.62 -28.68
N THR A 112 -2.20 6.65 -29.30
CA THR A 112 -2.48 5.22 -29.14
C THR A 112 -2.22 4.77 -27.69
N THR A 113 -1.07 5.14 -27.13
CA THR A 113 -0.72 4.80 -25.74
C THR A 113 -1.68 5.45 -24.74
N ARG A 114 -2.01 6.75 -24.92
CA ARG A 114 -3.02 7.41 -24.08
C ARG A 114 -4.40 6.74 -24.19
N ALA A 115 -4.79 6.25 -25.36
CA ALA A 115 -6.03 5.50 -25.53
C ALA A 115 -5.99 4.15 -24.78
N ALA A 116 -4.88 3.42 -24.87
CA ALA A 116 -4.68 2.17 -24.14
C ALA A 116 -4.78 2.38 -22.62
N TYR A 117 -4.14 3.41 -22.07
CA TYR A 117 -4.26 3.78 -20.66
C TYR A 117 -5.71 4.12 -20.26
N ARG A 118 -6.47 4.82 -21.11
CA ARG A 118 -7.90 5.11 -20.83
C ARG A 118 -8.78 3.87 -20.84
N ALA A 119 -8.50 2.91 -21.72
CA ALA A 119 -9.25 1.67 -21.83
C ALA A 119 -8.87 0.63 -20.76
N TRP A 120 -7.66 0.73 -20.20
CA TRP A 120 -7.09 -0.23 -19.25
C TRP A 120 -8.02 -0.62 -18.08
N PRO A 121 -8.77 0.31 -17.44
CA PRO A 121 -9.71 -0.05 -16.37
C PRO A 121 -10.96 -0.84 -16.79
N ALA A 122 -11.17 -1.05 -18.08
CA ALA A 122 -12.27 -1.83 -18.64
C ALA A 122 -11.83 -3.21 -19.16
N LEU A 123 -10.54 -3.56 -19.04
CA LEU A 123 -10.02 -4.86 -19.45
C LEU A 123 -10.40 -5.95 -18.44
N GLU A 124 -10.45 -7.19 -18.92
CA GLU A 124 -10.66 -8.37 -18.09
C GLU A 124 -9.52 -8.52 -17.06
N ASN A 125 -9.84 -9.03 -15.86
CA ASN A 125 -8.90 -9.22 -14.74
C ASN A 125 -8.32 -7.93 -14.12
N TRP A 126 -8.81 -6.75 -14.52
CA TRP A 126 -8.50 -5.49 -13.85
C TRP A 126 -8.94 -5.51 -12.37
N PRO A 127 -8.17 -4.94 -11.42
CA PRO A 127 -7.01 -4.05 -11.58
C PRO A 127 -5.64 -4.73 -11.65
N LEU A 128 -5.54 -6.02 -11.38
CA LEU A 128 -4.27 -6.75 -11.25
C LEU A 128 -3.75 -7.28 -12.59
N ILE A 129 -3.66 -6.39 -13.57
CA ILE A 129 -3.04 -6.64 -14.87
C ILE A 129 -1.92 -5.64 -15.10
N GLU A 130 -0.97 -6.00 -15.96
CA GLU A 130 0.15 -5.15 -16.35
C GLU A 130 -0.31 -3.80 -16.92
N LEU A 131 0.49 -2.77 -16.71
CA LEU A 131 0.27 -1.47 -17.34
C LEU A 131 0.48 -1.56 -18.86
N PRO A 132 -0.22 -0.74 -19.65
CA PRO A 132 0.02 -0.71 -21.09
C PRO A 132 1.48 -0.34 -21.41
N GLU A 133 2.04 -1.01 -22.42
CA GLU A 133 3.42 -0.78 -22.85
C GLU A 133 3.65 0.67 -23.28
N LEU A 134 4.82 1.20 -22.92
CA LEU A 134 5.23 2.57 -23.19
C LEU A 134 6.41 2.59 -24.17
N PRO A 135 6.30 3.33 -25.30
CA PRO A 135 7.46 3.65 -26.12
C PRO A 135 8.54 4.37 -25.29
N GLN A 136 9.81 4.04 -25.50
CA GLN A 136 10.92 4.56 -24.68
C GLN A 136 10.97 6.08 -24.66
N TRP A 137 10.82 6.75 -25.81
CA TRP A 137 10.87 8.22 -25.87
C TRP A 137 9.71 8.84 -25.07
N LEU A 138 8.53 8.22 -25.09
CA LEU A 138 7.35 8.71 -24.38
C LEU A 138 7.50 8.53 -22.88
N LEU A 139 8.09 7.42 -22.44
CA LEU A 139 8.43 7.21 -21.04
C LEU A 139 9.42 8.27 -20.55
N VAL A 140 10.52 8.50 -21.29
CA VAL A 140 11.53 9.52 -20.95
C VAL A 140 10.87 10.89 -20.84
N GLU A 141 10.08 11.27 -21.84
CA GLU A 141 9.43 12.58 -21.84
C GLU A 141 8.35 12.71 -20.77
N ALA A 142 7.59 11.66 -20.47
CA ALA A 142 6.63 11.67 -19.37
C ALA A 142 7.34 11.84 -18.01
N VAL A 143 8.48 11.19 -17.82
CA VAL A 143 9.31 11.34 -16.61
C VAL A 143 9.84 12.76 -16.47
N ASN A 144 10.26 13.41 -17.57
CA ASN A 144 10.62 14.83 -17.59
C ASN A 144 9.45 15.72 -17.15
N GLN A 145 8.21 15.33 -17.48
CA GLN A 145 6.97 15.99 -17.05
C GLN A 145 6.47 15.55 -15.66
N GLY A 146 7.30 14.86 -14.88
CA GLY A 146 6.99 14.49 -13.50
C GLY A 146 6.33 13.12 -13.31
N TYR A 147 6.13 12.34 -14.38
CA TYR A 147 5.68 10.96 -14.24
C TYR A 147 6.67 10.14 -13.42
N ARG A 148 6.13 9.21 -12.63
CA ARG A 148 6.90 8.19 -11.92
C ARG A 148 6.30 6.85 -12.31
N ALA A 149 7.06 6.04 -13.04
CA ALA A 149 6.61 4.72 -13.43
C ALA A 149 6.39 3.88 -12.16
N PRO A 150 5.15 3.44 -11.89
CA PRO A 150 4.86 2.66 -10.69
C PRO A 150 5.33 1.23 -10.87
N VAL A 151 5.55 0.54 -9.76
CA VAL A 151 5.66 -0.92 -9.75
C VAL A 151 4.23 -1.46 -9.66
N TRP A 152 3.71 -1.94 -10.79
CA TRP A 152 2.35 -2.49 -10.89
C TRP A 152 2.31 -3.65 -11.89
N PRO A 153 1.59 -4.75 -11.61
CA PRO A 153 0.89 -5.05 -10.35
C PRO A 153 1.86 -5.15 -9.17
N PRO A 154 1.39 -4.98 -7.92
CA PRO A 154 2.26 -5.15 -6.76
C PRO A 154 2.81 -6.57 -6.78
N LEU A 155 4.13 -6.71 -6.63
CA LEU A 155 4.76 -8.02 -6.49
C LEU A 155 4.08 -8.74 -5.33
N SER A 156 3.62 -9.97 -5.55
CA SER A 156 3.14 -10.82 -4.46
C SER A 156 4.25 -10.89 -3.41
N ALA A 157 3.96 -10.37 -2.21
CA ALA A 157 4.86 -10.42 -1.07
C ALA A 157 5.07 -11.87 -0.59
#